data_AF-A0AAN7RFC6-F1
#
_entry.id   AF-A0AAN7RFC6-F1
#
_cell.length_a   1.000
_cell.length_b   1.000
_cell.length_c   1.000
_cell.angle_alpha   90.00
_cell.angle_beta   90.00
_cell.angle_gamma   90.00
#
_symmetry.space_group_name_H-M   'P 1'
#
loop_
_entity.id
_entity.type
_entity.pdbx_description
1 polymer ?
#
loop_
_entity_poly.entity_id
_entity_poly.type
_entity_poly.pdbx_seq_one_letter_code
_entity_poly.pdbx_strand_id
1 'polypeptide(L)'
;MSDRASLTLISLQFFLSLACSLSFNLTQFDPRATEMVYQGDAAAANGAIEINCVDYRVPHPSQLSRRFPWPFQYHDGHSIVMVEFDTFPDKEWDPSTQHIGININSISSAAYAIWDASSLSGKWANVRIVYNSITKSLSVFWKYDENSSFTGETSLTHSVDLARILPEWAVVGFSAATGDSPEHHTVSSWDFISTLDNKKSDEKHHGLSRVLTIVIVLSLFLLLIVVSLTWWFARKWKDQRWAEEGRHRRGGRDINAGLYIEKGTLPRRFTYQELRAATNRFSNDRRLGQGGSGHVYKGSLSRQSSKTVVAVKRIFAQFENSEKIFINEVKIISRLVHRNLVKFIGWCHERGEFLLVYEYLPNGSLDNFLFGNKGTLDWEVRYRIVLGLVSALHYLHEDAGQCVLHRDIKAANVLLDTDFSTKLGDFGVAKLVDPLLRSQKTGVVGTLGYLAPEYLNEGRASKESDMFSFGVVALEIACGRRTYEDGEFSVSLVRWVWQLFVGGAIIQAADEKLEERFEEKEMECLLIVGLWCTNPNKRERPKAGEVIKVLKNEAPLPELPRNMHDQDFY
;
A
#
# COMPACT_ATOMS: atom_id res chain seq x y z
N MET A 1 10.50 11.55 38.47
CA MET A 1 10.91 12.68 37.60
C MET A 1 12.36 12.44 37.21
N SER A 2 12.77 12.42 35.94
CA SER A 2 12.01 12.63 34.70
C SER A 2 12.30 11.50 33.70
N ASP A 3 11.37 11.27 32.78
CA ASP A 3 11.47 10.28 31.71
C ASP A 3 12.60 10.57 30.72
N ARG A 4 13.09 9.51 30.06
CA ARG A 4 13.42 9.51 28.64
C ARG A 4 13.35 8.09 28.08
N ALA A 5 12.63 7.93 26.97
CA ALA A 5 12.55 6.68 26.24
C ALA A 5 13.64 6.60 25.16
N SER A 6 14.10 5.40 24.86
CA SER A 6 14.94 5.08 23.70
C SER A 6 14.18 4.12 22.78
N LEU A 7 14.23 4.37 21.48
CA LEU A 7 13.43 3.68 20.47
C LEU A 7 14.24 3.67 19.16
N THR A 8 14.68 2.49 18.72
CA THR A 8 15.50 2.34 17.50
C THR A 8 15.05 1.12 16.71
N LEU A 9 15.14 1.19 15.37
CA LEU A 9 14.72 0.15 14.43
C LEU A 9 15.78 -0.94 14.23
N ILE A 10 15.32 -2.10 13.77
CA ILE A 10 16.08 -2.99 12.88
C ILE A 10 15.21 -3.21 11.63
N SER A 11 15.76 -2.96 10.44
CA SER A 11 15.10 -3.17 9.16
C SER A 11 16.11 -3.15 8.02
N LEU A 12 15.97 -4.06 7.05
CA LEU A 12 16.55 -3.96 5.72
C LEU A 12 15.73 -4.86 4.75
N GLN A 13 15.58 -4.40 3.51
CA GLN A 13 14.87 -5.08 2.42
C GLN A 13 15.74 -5.02 1.17
N PHE A 14 15.65 -6.02 0.27
CA PHE A 14 15.97 -5.83 -1.15
C PHE A 14 15.07 -6.66 -2.07
N PHE A 15 15.14 -6.36 -3.37
CA PHE A 15 14.15 -6.71 -4.39
C PHE A 15 14.30 -8.12 -4.98
N LEU A 16 13.19 -8.65 -5.49
CA LEU A 16 13.14 -9.73 -6.50
C LEU A 16 12.18 -9.32 -7.63
N SER A 17 12.49 -9.70 -8.87
CA SER A 17 11.70 -9.38 -10.07
C SER A 17 11.12 -10.61 -10.76
N LEU A 18 9.79 -10.65 -10.81
CA LEU A 18 8.92 -11.34 -11.78
C LEU A 18 9.35 -12.69 -12.39
N ALA A 19 8.74 -13.77 -11.87
CA ALA A 19 8.12 -14.80 -12.69
C ALA A 19 6.82 -15.29 -12.01
N CYS A 20 5.86 -15.84 -12.77
CA CYS A 20 4.59 -16.39 -12.24
C CYS A 20 4.75 -17.90 -11.90
N SER A 21 3.84 -18.59 -11.19
CA SER A 21 2.42 -18.33 -10.92
C SER A 21 1.82 -19.21 -9.78
N LEU A 22 0.86 -18.67 -8.99
CA LEU A 22 -0.34 -19.32 -8.40
C LEU A 22 -0.15 -20.61 -7.53
N SER A 23 -1.06 -21.12 -6.68
CA SER A 23 -2.42 -20.80 -6.16
C SER A 23 -2.74 -21.88 -5.11
N PHE A 24 -3.53 -21.76 -4.02
CA PHE A 24 -4.16 -20.74 -3.16
C PHE A 24 -4.68 -21.54 -1.91
N ASN A 25 -5.39 -21.09 -0.87
CA ASN A 25 -6.23 -19.91 -0.57
C ASN A 25 -6.34 -19.75 0.97
N LEU A 26 -7.01 -18.69 1.48
CA LEU A 26 -7.37 -18.53 2.90
C LEU A 26 -8.89 -18.47 3.15
N THR A 27 -9.30 -18.87 4.36
CA THR A 27 -10.68 -18.72 4.87
C THR A 27 -10.75 -17.70 6.03
N GLN A 28 -10.90 -16.41 5.67
CA GLN A 28 -10.96 -15.21 6.54
C GLN A 28 -9.60 -14.83 7.20
N PHE A 29 -8.99 -13.64 7.07
CA PHE A 29 -9.42 -12.21 6.92
C PHE A 29 -9.69 -11.53 8.28
N ASP A 30 -9.09 -10.39 8.66
CA ASP A 30 -8.93 -9.10 7.95
C ASP A 30 -7.55 -8.41 8.26
N PRO A 31 -6.91 -7.69 7.31
CA PRO A 31 -5.47 -7.49 7.30
C PRO A 31 -5.06 -6.07 7.75
N ARG A 32 -5.00 -5.84 9.07
CA ARG A 32 -4.61 -4.53 9.66
C ARG A 32 -3.18 -4.50 10.22
N ALA A 33 -2.39 -5.48 9.83
CA ALA A 33 -0.96 -5.59 10.10
C ALA A 33 -0.18 -4.33 9.67
N THR A 34 0.64 -3.76 10.56
CA THR A 34 1.47 -2.58 10.23
C THR A 34 2.89 -2.94 9.78
N GLU A 35 3.35 -4.14 10.13
CA GLU A 35 4.22 -5.05 9.36
C GLU A 35 3.56 -6.45 9.52
N MET A 36 3.80 -7.43 8.63
CA MET A 36 2.94 -8.64 8.52
C MET A 36 2.71 -9.37 9.85
N VAL A 37 1.47 -9.27 10.36
CA VAL A 37 0.99 -10.07 11.49
C VAL A 37 0.52 -11.41 10.95
N TYR A 38 1.39 -12.42 11.04
CA TYR A 38 0.89 -13.76 11.29
C TYR A 38 0.38 -13.80 12.72
N GLN A 39 -0.95 -13.84 12.88
CA GLN A 39 -1.59 -14.31 14.11
C GLN A 39 -2.25 -15.66 13.80
N GLY A 40 -1.44 -16.71 13.76
CA GLY A 40 -1.89 -18.01 14.24
C GLY A 40 -1.54 -18.08 15.73
N ASP A 41 -2.55 -18.16 16.59
CA ASP A 41 -2.33 -18.21 18.04
C ASP A 41 -1.55 -19.48 18.42
N ALA A 42 -0.33 -19.30 18.91
CA ALA A 42 0.52 -20.36 19.44
C ALA A 42 0.90 -20.04 20.89
N ALA A 43 -0.06 -20.17 21.81
CA ALA A 43 0.21 -20.02 23.23
C ALA A 43 1.27 -21.04 23.69
N ALA A 44 2.12 -20.65 24.64
CA ALA A 44 3.19 -21.51 25.17
C ALA A 44 2.66 -22.61 26.12
N ALA A 45 1.80 -23.50 25.62
CA ALA A 45 1.13 -24.54 26.41
C ALA A 45 1.03 -25.89 25.64
N ASN A 46 1.81 -26.87 26.11
CA ASN A 46 1.70 -28.31 25.78
C ASN A 46 1.46 -28.66 24.30
N GLY A 47 2.49 -28.55 23.47
CA GLY A 47 2.45 -28.98 22.08
C GLY A 47 3.81 -29.34 21.50
N ALA A 48 3.78 -30.09 20.40
CA ALA A 48 4.91 -30.21 19.49
C ALA A 48 4.68 -29.25 18.31
N ILE A 49 5.75 -28.62 17.86
CA ILE A 49 5.81 -27.84 16.62
C ILE A 49 6.52 -28.69 15.59
N GLU A 50 5.98 -28.78 14.37
CA GLU A 50 6.61 -29.46 13.23
C GLU A 50 6.59 -28.52 12.02
N ILE A 51 7.74 -28.33 11.38
CA ILE A 51 7.92 -27.50 10.18
C ILE A 51 8.43 -28.42 9.07
N ASN A 52 7.85 -28.36 7.88
CA ASN A 52 8.17 -29.23 6.75
C ASN A 52 8.54 -28.48 5.46
N CYS A 53 9.24 -29.22 4.59
CA CYS A 53 9.54 -28.93 3.19
C CYS A 53 9.91 -27.47 2.85
N VAL A 54 11.15 -27.11 3.18
CA VAL A 54 11.85 -25.93 2.65
C VAL A 54 12.95 -26.37 1.71
N ASP A 55 12.82 -26.03 0.41
CA ASP A 55 13.78 -26.28 -0.69
C ASP A 55 14.65 -25.03 -0.99
N TYR A 56 15.99 -25.17 -1.05
CA TYR A 56 16.94 -24.06 -1.35
C TYR A 56 18.05 -24.36 -2.39
N ARG A 57 18.89 -23.37 -2.77
CA ARG A 57 20.05 -23.52 -3.69
C ARG A 57 21.20 -22.55 -3.35
N VAL A 58 22.45 -22.87 -3.73
CA VAL A 58 23.69 -22.09 -3.46
C VAL A 58 24.51 -21.83 -4.77
N PRO A 59 25.29 -20.73 -4.92
CA PRO A 59 26.01 -20.34 -6.15
C PRO A 59 27.55 -20.63 -6.17
N HIS A 60 28.31 -19.97 -7.07
CA HIS A 60 29.74 -20.23 -7.43
C HIS A 60 30.64 -18.97 -7.31
N PRO A 61 31.88 -19.06 -6.77
CA PRO A 61 32.61 -17.91 -6.19
C PRO A 61 33.40 -17.00 -7.17
N SER A 62 32.99 -16.87 -8.43
CA SER A 62 33.84 -16.27 -9.48
C SER A 62 33.43 -14.88 -9.98
N GLN A 63 32.59 -14.11 -9.26
CA GLN A 63 32.21 -12.76 -9.67
C GLN A 63 32.15 -11.71 -8.54
N LEU A 64 32.93 -10.64 -8.79
CA LEU A 64 32.79 -9.26 -8.29
C LEU A 64 33.12 -8.98 -6.81
N SER A 65 33.53 -7.74 -6.57
CA SER A 65 34.20 -7.31 -5.33
C SER A 65 33.98 -5.83 -5.03
N ARG A 66 33.73 -5.51 -3.75
CA ARG A 66 34.08 -4.25 -3.05
C ARG A 66 33.71 -4.38 -1.56
N ARG A 67 34.54 -3.81 -0.69
CA ARG A 67 34.42 -3.91 0.78
C ARG A 67 33.85 -2.64 1.40
N PHE A 68 33.20 -2.79 2.56
CA PHE A 68 33.05 -1.77 3.60
C PHE A 68 33.35 -2.38 4.99
N PRO A 69 33.78 -1.59 6.00
CA PRO A 69 34.34 -2.14 7.24
C PRO A 69 33.34 -2.27 8.41
N TRP A 70 33.56 -3.30 9.22
CA TRP A 70 32.99 -3.55 10.56
C TRP A 70 33.73 -2.74 11.66
N PRO A 71 33.24 -2.66 12.93
CA PRO A 71 32.16 -3.46 13.52
C PRO A 71 31.01 -2.72 14.23
N PHE A 72 29.87 -3.40 14.33
CA PHE A 72 28.78 -3.08 15.26
C PHE A 72 28.93 -3.86 16.59
N GLN A 73 28.48 -3.27 17.69
CA GLN A 73 28.27 -3.97 18.97
C GLN A 73 26.78 -4.23 19.19
N TYR A 74 26.42 -5.42 19.66
CA TYR A 74 25.09 -5.71 20.19
C TYR A 74 24.89 -5.00 21.55
N HIS A 75 23.69 -4.49 21.79
CA HIS A 75 23.26 -3.95 23.09
C HIS A 75 22.01 -4.69 23.60
N ASP A 76 21.91 -4.83 24.92
CA ASP A 76 20.86 -5.58 25.60
C ASP A 76 19.44 -5.06 25.29
N GLY A 77 18.50 -5.98 25.04
CA GLY A 77 17.08 -5.64 24.97
C GLY A 77 16.18 -6.62 24.21
N HIS A 78 16.73 -7.49 23.35
CA HIS A 78 15.94 -8.36 22.46
C HIS A 78 16.29 -9.83 22.65
N SER A 79 15.27 -10.65 22.92
CA SER A 79 15.41 -12.11 22.93
C SER A 79 15.08 -12.69 21.56
N ILE A 80 15.93 -13.59 21.09
CA ILE A 80 15.84 -14.25 19.79
C ILE A 80 16.41 -15.66 19.91
N VAL A 81 15.76 -16.62 19.23
CA VAL A 81 16.30 -17.96 19.02
C VAL A 81 16.29 -18.21 17.53
N MET A 82 17.43 -18.63 16.99
CA MET A 82 17.65 -18.82 15.55
C MET A 82 18.04 -20.27 15.26
N VAL A 83 17.80 -20.68 14.01
CA VAL A 83 18.45 -21.83 13.40
C VAL A 83 19.18 -21.28 12.19
N GLU A 84 20.50 -21.38 12.19
CA GLU A 84 21.35 -20.86 11.10
C GLU A 84 21.83 -21.98 10.18
N PHE A 85 22.18 -21.59 8.97
CA PHE A 85 22.82 -22.41 7.96
C PHE A 85 24.07 -21.64 7.53
N ASP A 86 25.13 -21.76 8.33
CA ASP A 86 26.38 -21.02 8.14
C ASP A 86 27.26 -21.65 7.05
N THR A 87 27.46 -20.85 6.00
CA THR A 87 28.29 -21.13 4.84
C THR A 87 29.71 -20.57 4.97
N PHE A 88 30.04 -19.80 6.01
CA PHE A 88 31.32 -19.09 6.14
C PHE A 88 32.00 -19.25 7.53
N PRO A 89 33.08 -20.05 7.64
CA PRO A 89 33.73 -20.39 8.92
C PRO A 89 34.34 -19.22 9.75
N ASP A 90 33.52 -18.52 10.52
CA ASP A 90 33.92 -17.36 11.35
C ASP A 90 34.55 -17.74 12.71
N LYS A 91 35.89 -17.78 12.73
CA LYS A 91 36.72 -18.20 13.88
C LYS A 91 36.67 -17.31 15.12
N GLU A 92 35.99 -16.17 15.08
CA GLU A 92 35.95 -15.20 16.20
C GLU A 92 34.80 -15.45 17.18
N TRP A 93 33.71 -16.07 16.72
CA TRP A 93 32.53 -16.38 17.53
C TRP A 93 31.94 -17.78 17.28
N ASP A 94 32.30 -18.46 16.19
CA ASP A 94 31.65 -19.69 15.76
C ASP A 94 32.61 -20.83 15.36
N PRO A 95 32.09 -22.05 15.10
CA PRO A 95 32.89 -23.18 14.65
C PRO A 95 33.72 -22.84 13.41
N SER A 96 34.99 -23.27 13.40
CA SER A 96 35.91 -23.10 12.26
C SER A 96 35.58 -24.02 11.05
N THR A 97 34.31 -24.34 10.83
CA THR A 97 33.76 -25.22 9.79
C THR A 97 32.36 -24.75 9.41
N GLN A 98 31.96 -24.90 8.14
CA GLN A 98 30.57 -24.70 7.71
C GLN A 98 29.64 -25.60 8.54
N HIS A 99 28.53 -25.05 9.02
CA HIS A 99 27.72 -25.69 10.05
C HIS A 99 26.25 -25.27 10.00
N ILE A 100 25.39 -26.13 10.53
CA ILE A 100 24.01 -25.78 10.89
C ILE A 100 23.99 -25.57 12.39
N GLY A 101 23.35 -24.50 12.86
CA GLY A 101 23.49 -24.02 14.23
C GLY A 101 22.18 -23.63 14.89
N ILE A 102 22.24 -23.42 16.21
CA ILE A 102 21.13 -22.97 17.05
C ILE A 102 21.64 -21.86 17.97
N ASN A 103 21.27 -20.62 17.68
CA ASN A 103 21.73 -19.42 18.39
C ASN A 103 20.67 -18.95 19.37
N ILE A 104 21.08 -18.47 20.55
CA ILE A 104 20.18 -18.02 21.62
C ILE A 104 20.70 -16.69 22.17
N ASN A 105 19.97 -15.60 21.90
CA ASN A 105 20.31 -14.23 22.32
C ASN A 105 21.77 -13.80 22.00
N SER A 106 22.37 -14.39 20.98
CA SER A 106 23.78 -14.28 20.60
C SER A 106 23.92 -14.54 19.10
N ILE A 107 25.01 -14.07 18.49
CA ILE A 107 25.41 -14.53 17.16
C ILE A 107 26.07 -15.91 17.22
N SER A 108 26.80 -16.22 18.30
CA SER A 108 27.48 -17.51 18.47
C SER A 108 26.52 -18.68 18.70
N SER A 109 26.80 -19.81 18.05
CA SER A 109 25.98 -21.02 18.01
C SER A 109 26.05 -21.83 19.32
N ALA A 110 24.93 -21.91 20.04
CA ALA A 110 24.82 -22.61 21.33
C ALA A 110 24.81 -24.15 21.19
N ALA A 111 24.50 -24.66 20.00
CA ALA A 111 24.83 -26.01 19.54
C ALA A 111 24.83 -26.05 18.01
N TYR A 112 25.73 -26.83 17.43
CA TYR A 112 25.91 -26.92 15.98
C TYR A 112 26.14 -28.36 15.51
N ALA A 113 25.96 -28.58 14.21
CA ALA A 113 26.35 -29.79 13.48
C ALA A 113 27.13 -29.41 12.22
N ILE A 114 28.20 -30.14 11.92
CA ILE A 114 29.04 -29.89 10.74
C ILE A 114 28.21 -30.10 9.47
N TRP A 115 28.26 -29.13 8.55
CA TRP A 115 27.48 -29.12 7.32
C TRP A 115 28.34 -28.61 6.16
N ASP A 116 28.71 -29.50 5.24
CA ASP A 116 29.51 -29.15 4.05
C ASP A 116 28.64 -28.50 2.96
N ALA A 117 28.28 -27.23 3.19
CA ALA A 117 27.54 -26.42 2.22
C ALA A 117 28.23 -26.37 0.84
N SER A 118 29.56 -26.41 0.82
CA SER A 118 30.38 -26.33 -0.38
C SER A 118 30.14 -27.49 -1.35
N SER A 119 30.17 -28.75 -0.88
CA SER A 119 29.89 -29.92 -1.75
C SER A 119 28.39 -30.12 -2.05
N LEU A 120 27.54 -29.35 -1.40
CA LEU A 120 26.09 -29.36 -1.55
C LEU A 120 25.58 -28.20 -2.42
N SER A 121 26.48 -27.34 -2.91
CA SER A 121 26.13 -26.20 -3.76
C SER A 121 25.38 -26.61 -5.04
N GLY A 122 24.45 -25.74 -5.45
CA GLY A 122 23.56 -25.98 -6.58
C GLY A 122 22.42 -27.00 -6.38
N LYS A 123 22.38 -27.77 -5.27
CA LYS A 123 21.35 -28.79 -4.99
C LYS A 123 20.18 -28.25 -4.15
N TRP A 124 19.00 -28.84 -4.35
CA TRP A 124 17.87 -28.71 -3.43
C TRP A 124 18.10 -29.55 -2.17
N ALA A 125 17.69 -29.00 -1.03
CA ALA A 125 17.67 -29.71 0.25
C ALA A 125 16.40 -29.35 1.00
N ASN A 126 15.83 -30.34 1.69
CA ASN A 126 14.62 -30.24 2.46
C ASN A 126 14.93 -30.13 3.96
N VAL A 127 14.56 -29.01 4.59
CA VAL A 127 14.74 -28.76 6.03
C VAL A 127 13.43 -28.99 6.79
N ARG A 128 13.54 -29.54 8.01
CA ARG A 128 12.45 -29.75 8.99
C ARG A 128 12.92 -29.29 10.37
N ILE A 129 12.18 -28.41 11.02
CA ILE A 129 12.47 -27.92 12.38
C ILE A 129 11.33 -28.35 13.31
N VAL A 130 11.68 -28.85 14.51
CA VAL A 130 10.73 -29.44 15.46
C VAL A 130 11.02 -28.92 16.86
N TYR A 131 10.01 -28.37 17.53
CA TYR A 131 10.12 -28.00 18.95
C TYR A 131 9.13 -28.79 19.80
N ASN A 132 9.63 -29.50 20.82
CA ASN A 132 8.81 -30.23 21.77
C ASN A 132 8.74 -29.49 23.11
N SER A 133 7.59 -28.90 23.44
CA SER A 133 7.41 -28.06 24.63
C SER A 133 7.44 -28.85 25.95
N ILE A 134 7.32 -30.18 25.91
CA ILE A 134 7.33 -31.07 27.08
C ILE A 134 8.77 -31.45 27.42
N THR A 135 9.55 -31.89 26.43
CA THR A 135 10.97 -32.24 26.59
C THR A 135 11.91 -31.03 26.54
N LYS A 136 11.38 -29.84 26.22
CA LYS A 136 12.13 -28.58 26.02
C LYS A 136 13.26 -28.75 24.98
N SER A 137 12.95 -29.38 23.86
CA SER A 137 13.93 -29.79 22.86
C SER A 137 13.62 -29.15 21.52
N LEU A 138 14.61 -28.45 20.95
CA LEU A 138 14.60 -27.93 19.57
C LEU A 138 15.48 -28.82 18.72
N SER A 139 14.89 -29.45 17.70
CA SER A 139 15.57 -30.34 16.75
C SER A 139 15.48 -29.78 15.34
N VAL A 140 16.58 -29.86 14.60
CA VAL A 140 16.70 -29.47 13.20
C VAL A 140 17.09 -30.70 12.41
N PHE A 141 16.41 -30.98 11.30
CA PHE A 141 16.65 -32.11 10.41
C PHE A 141 16.78 -31.59 8.98
N TRP A 142 17.63 -32.20 8.16
CA TRP A 142 17.81 -31.81 6.76
C TRP A 142 18.19 -33.01 5.89
N LYS A 143 17.94 -32.94 4.57
CA LYS A 143 18.32 -33.96 3.56
C LYS A 143 18.40 -33.37 2.15
N TYR A 144 19.04 -34.05 1.20
CA TYR A 144 19.29 -33.58 -0.18
C TYR A 144 18.71 -34.52 -1.25
N ASP A 145 17.47 -35.00 -1.04
CA ASP A 145 16.78 -35.94 -1.94
C ASP A 145 15.34 -35.49 -2.23
N GLU A 146 14.85 -35.82 -3.43
CA GLU A 146 13.54 -35.45 -3.96
C GLU A 146 12.38 -36.26 -3.35
N ASN A 147 12.65 -37.42 -2.73
CA ASN A 147 11.60 -38.27 -2.15
C ASN A 147 11.10 -37.72 -0.81
N SER A 148 9.78 -37.68 -0.62
CA SER A 148 9.14 -36.90 0.45
C SER A 148 9.22 -37.49 1.87
N SER A 149 9.57 -38.77 2.06
CA SER A 149 9.70 -39.38 3.39
C SER A 149 10.90 -38.82 4.18
N PHE A 150 10.71 -38.47 5.45
CA PHE A 150 11.79 -37.96 6.33
C PHE A 150 12.27 -39.07 7.28
N THR A 151 13.47 -39.60 7.04
CA THR A 151 14.05 -40.74 7.80
C THR A 151 15.33 -40.38 8.57
N GLY A 152 15.46 -39.13 9.02
CA GLY A 152 16.27 -38.76 10.20
C GLY A 152 17.79 -38.88 10.14
N GLU A 153 18.41 -39.17 8.99
CA GLU A 153 19.86 -39.48 8.91
C GLU A 153 20.78 -38.31 9.31
N THR A 154 20.38 -37.06 9.07
CA THR A 154 21.11 -35.86 9.52
C THR A 154 20.25 -34.94 10.37
N SER A 155 20.70 -34.72 11.62
CA SER A 155 20.00 -33.89 12.60
C SER A 155 20.92 -33.20 13.61
N LEU A 156 20.44 -32.06 14.11
CA LEU A 156 20.96 -31.32 15.26
C LEU A 156 19.85 -31.27 16.32
N THR A 157 20.18 -31.28 17.60
CA THR A 157 19.18 -31.12 18.68
C THR A 157 19.80 -30.42 19.89
N HIS A 158 19.08 -29.44 20.44
CA HIS A 158 19.48 -28.65 21.59
C HIS A 158 18.34 -28.57 22.64
N SER A 159 18.71 -28.44 23.92
CA SER A 159 17.76 -28.34 25.04
C SER A 159 17.53 -26.87 25.38
N VAL A 160 16.33 -26.35 25.08
CA VAL A 160 15.99 -24.94 25.19
C VAL A 160 14.55 -24.75 25.66
N ASP A 161 14.35 -23.96 26.72
CA ASP A 161 13.01 -23.57 27.20
C ASP A 161 12.59 -22.24 26.54
N LEU A 162 12.02 -22.33 25.33
CA LEU A 162 11.59 -21.16 24.56
C LEU A 162 10.65 -20.25 25.35
N ALA A 163 9.83 -20.81 26.25
CA ALA A 163 8.89 -20.06 27.10
C ALA A 163 9.56 -19.24 28.23
N ARG A 164 10.89 -19.34 28.40
CA ARG A 164 11.69 -18.48 29.31
C ARG A 164 12.53 -17.45 28.56
N ILE A 165 12.83 -17.71 27.29
CA ILE A 165 13.72 -16.88 26.46
C ILE A 165 12.87 -15.92 25.63
N LEU A 166 11.91 -16.46 24.89
CA LEU A 166 11.00 -15.67 24.06
C LEU A 166 9.85 -15.10 24.91
N PRO A 167 9.35 -13.90 24.58
CA PRO A 167 8.12 -13.38 25.17
C PRO A 167 6.90 -14.24 24.79
N GLU A 168 5.77 -14.02 25.48
CA GLU A 168 4.47 -14.68 25.25
C GLU A 168 4.02 -14.66 23.77
N TRP A 169 4.42 -13.62 23.02
CA TRP A 169 4.13 -13.44 21.60
C TRP A 169 5.43 -13.27 20.82
N ALA A 170 5.77 -14.25 19.99
CA ALA A 170 6.98 -14.25 19.15
C ALA A 170 6.62 -14.37 17.66
N VAL A 171 7.48 -13.83 16.80
CA VAL A 171 7.36 -13.92 15.34
C VAL A 171 8.32 -15.00 14.83
N VAL A 172 7.85 -15.83 13.89
CA VAL A 172 8.65 -16.83 13.18
C VAL A 172 8.79 -16.41 11.72
N GLY A 173 9.98 -16.56 11.16
CA GLY A 173 10.29 -16.20 9.78
C GLY A 173 11.74 -16.51 9.42
N PHE A 174 12.14 -16.13 8.21
CA PHE A 174 13.48 -16.34 7.68
C PHE A 174 14.25 -15.01 7.60
N SER A 175 15.57 -15.09 7.74
CA SER A 175 16.51 -13.99 7.51
C SER A 175 17.74 -14.52 6.78
N ALA A 176 18.47 -13.65 6.10
CA ALA A 176 19.75 -13.95 5.48
C ALA A 176 20.67 -12.74 5.58
N ALA A 177 21.97 -12.97 5.73
CA ALA A 177 23.01 -11.96 5.76
C ALA A 177 24.17 -12.40 4.87
N THR A 178 24.89 -11.44 4.29
CA THR A 178 26.05 -11.69 3.44
C THR A 178 27.27 -10.96 3.98
N GLY A 179 28.35 -11.69 4.24
CA GLY A 179 29.62 -11.14 4.73
C GLY A 179 30.51 -10.57 3.62
N ASP A 180 31.82 -10.80 3.71
CA ASP A 180 32.81 -10.40 2.69
C ASP A 180 32.60 -11.15 1.33
N SER A 181 31.64 -12.09 1.26
CA SER A 181 31.16 -12.78 0.05
C SER A 181 29.63 -12.63 -0.10
N PRO A 182 29.10 -12.23 -1.27
CA PRO A 182 27.66 -12.13 -1.51
C PRO A 182 27.05 -13.50 -1.83
N GLU A 183 26.06 -13.92 -1.04
CA GLU A 183 25.32 -15.18 -1.24
C GLU A 183 23.87 -14.94 -1.62
N HIS A 184 23.30 -15.88 -2.40
CA HIS A 184 21.91 -15.85 -2.84
C HIS A 184 21.19 -17.12 -2.38
N HIS A 185 20.34 -16.97 -1.37
CA HIS A 185 19.48 -18.02 -0.86
C HIS A 185 18.09 -17.90 -1.52
N THR A 186 17.48 -19.02 -1.87
CA THR A 186 16.11 -19.09 -2.43
C THR A 186 15.30 -20.03 -1.56
N VAL A 187 14.04 -19.69 -1.28
CA VAL A 187 13.08 -20.53 -0.56
C VAL A 187 11.95 -20.86 -1.54
N SER A 188 11.83 -22.12 -1.95
CA SER A 188 10.79 -22.54 -2.91
C SER A 188 9.41 -22.71 -2.26
N SER A 189 9.39 -23.22 -1.03
CA SER A 189 8.20 -23.49 -0.21
C SER A 189 8.54 -23.45 1.27
N TRP A 190 7.52 -23.35 2.13
CA TRP A 190 7.59 -23.61 3.57
C TRP A 190 6.19 -23.87 4.14
N ASP A 191 6.11 -24.58 5.25
CA ASP A 191 4.90 -24.63 6.10
C ASP A 191 5.22 -24.40 7.59
N PHE A 192 4.19 -24.38 8.44
CA PHE A 192 4.33 -24.28 9.89
C PHE A 192 3.14 -24.97 10.58
N ILE A 193 3.40 -25.94 11.46
CA ILE A 193 2.38 -26.71 12.18
C ILE A 193 2.62 -26.60 13.69
N SER A 194 1.57 -26.25 14.44
CA SER A 194 1.56 -26.21 15.91
C SER A 194 0.37 -27.00 16.44
N THR A 195 0.58 -27.90 17.40
CA THR A 195 -0.47 -28.77 17.96
C THR A 195 -1.30 -28.10 19.06
N LEU A 196 -1.66 -26.82 18.93
CA LEU A 196 -2.39 -26.08 19.96
C LEU A 196 -3.88 -26.47 20.01
N ASP A 197 -4.18 -27.44 20.85
CA ASP A 197 -5.50 -28.07 20.99
C ASP A 197 -6.50 -27.12 21.70
N ASN A 198 -7.20 -26.30 20.91
CA ASN A 198 -8.01 -25.16 21.36
C ASN A 198 -9.35 -25.56 22.01
N LYS A 199 -9.26 -26.31 23.11
CA LYS A 199 -10.37 -26.79 23.94
C LYS A 199 -10.92 -25.66 24.81
N LYS A 200 -12.09 -25.15 24.44
CA LYS A 200 -12.93 -24.35 25.34
C LYS A 200 -13.23 -25.15 26.62
N SER A 201 -13.12 -24.49 27.76
CA SER A 201 -13.31 -25.08 29.09
C SER A 201 -14.80 -25.28 29.41
N ASP A 202 -15.33 -26.45 29.04
CA ASP A 202 -16.60 -26.97 29.59
C ASP A 202 -16.42 -27.37 31.07
N GLU A 203 -16.44 -26.39 31.97
CA GLU A 203 -16.56 -26.64 33.41
C GLU A 203 -18.01 -26.97 33.81
N LYS A 204 -18.13 -27.93 34.75
CA LYS A 204 -19.36 -28.70 34.98
C LYS A 204 -20.45 -27.89 35.71
N HIS A 205 -21.57 -27.63 35.03
CA HIS A 205 -22.85 -27.28 35.67
C HIS A 205 -23.95 -28.33 35.44
N HIS A 206 -23.73 -29.55 35.94
CA HIS A 206 -24.79 -30.56 36.04
C HIS A 206 -25.83 -30.16 37.10
N GLY A 207 -27.03 -29.75 36.67
CA GLY A 207 -28.17 -29.51 37.56
C GLY A 207 -29.25 -28.64 36.92
N LEU A 208 -28.94 -27.35 36.70
CA LEU A 208 -29.94 -26.33 36.39
C LEU A 208 -30.33 -26.21 34.89
N SER A 209 -29.46 -26.68 33.99
CA SER A 209 -29.56 -26.42 32.54
C SER A 209 -30.93 -26.74 31.92
N ARG A 210 -31.48 -27.94 32.15
CA ARG A 210 -32.65 -28.44 31.39
C ARG A 210 -33.89 -27.56 31.52
N VAL A 211 -34.16 -26.99 32.70
CA VAL A 211 -35.30 -26.09 32.91
C VAL A 211 -35.09 -24.77 32.18
N LEU A 212 -33.88 -24.19 32.27
CA LEU A 212 -33.56 -22.93 31.63
C LEU A 212 -33.62 -23.04 30.09
N THR A 213 -33.13 -24.15 29.51
CA THR A 213 -33.25 -24.40 28.06
C THR A 213 -34.70 -24.50 27.61
N ILE A 214 -35.57 -25.18 28.37
CA ILE A 214 -37.01 -25.26 28.05
C ILE A 214 -37.66 -23.86 28.10
N VAL A 215 -37.36 -23.06 29.13
CA VAL A 215 -37.86 -21.67 29.25
C VAL A 215 -37.39 -20.79 28.09
N ILE A 216 -36.11 -20.87 27.71
CA ILE A 216 -35.56 -20.09 26.58
C ILE A 216 -36.22 -20.52 25.25
N VAL A 217 -36.37 -21.82 24.98
CA VAL A 217 -37.02 -22.31 23.76
C VAL A 217 -38.48 -21.89 23.68
N LEU A 218 -39.23 -21.99 24.79
CA LEU A 218 -40.61 -21.51 24.86
C LEU A 218 -40.70 -19.99 24.67
N SER A 219 -39.76 -19.22 25.21
CA SER A 219 -39.72 -17.76 25.06
C SER A 219 -39.44 -17.34 23.62
N LEU A 220 -38.51 -18.01 22.93
CA LEU A 220 -38.21 -17.78 21.52
C LEU A 220 -39.37 -18.22 20.61
N PHE A 221 -40.06 -19.31 20.93
CA PHE A 221 -41.25 -19.74 20.21
C PHE A 221 -42.41 -18.75 20.38
N LEU A 222 -42.63 -18.24 21.60
CA LEU A 222 -43.62 -17.19 21.86
C LEU A 222 -43.28 -15.88 21.12
N LEU A 223 -42.00 -15.51 21.06
CA LEU A 223 -41.53 -14.35 20.30
C LEU A 223 -41.82 -14.51 18.80
N LEU A 224 -41.59 -15.69 18.21
CA LEU A 224 -41.93 -16.00 16.82
C LEU A 224 -43.45 -15.94 16.55
N ILE A 225 -44.28 -16.36 17.50
CA ILE A 225 -45.74 -16.20 17.43
C ILE A 225 -46.12 -14.71 17.45
N VAL A 226 -45.52 -13.90 18.32
CA VAL A 226 -45.77 -12.44 18.37
C VAL A 226 -45.31 -11.74 17.09
N VAL A 227 -44.14 -12.09 16.54
CA VAL A 227 -43.61 -11.52 15.29
C VAL A 227 -44.48 -11.93 14.08
N SER A 228 -44.93 -13.17 14.01
CA SER A 228 -45.81 -13.62 12.91
C SER A 228 -47.23 -13.05 13.02
N LEU A 229 -47.80 -12.93 14.22
CA LEU A 229 -49.07 -12.24 14.46
C LEU A 229 -48.99 -10.74 14.14
N THR A 230 -47.95 -10.03 14.60
CA THR A 230 -47.79 -8.59 14.29
C THR A 230 -47.56 -8.37 12.80
N TRP A 231 -46.83 -9.24 12.10
CA TRP A 231 -46.70 -9.20 10.64
C TRP A 231 -48.02 -9.48 9.91
N TRP A 232 -48.82 -10.44 10.40
CA TRP A 232 -50.15 -10.75 9.84
C TRP A 232 -51.14 -9.59 10.06
N PHE A 233 -51.19 -9.00 11.25
CA PHE A 233 -52.00 -7.81 11.53
C PHE A 233 -51.51 -6.60 10.71
N ALA A 234 -50.20 -6.40 10.56
CA ALA A 234 -49.64 -5.33 9.72
C ALA A 234 -49.99 -5.50 8.24
N ARG A 235 -49.96 -6.74 7.71
CA ARG A 235 -50.49 -7.05 6.36
C ARG A 235 -51.98 -6.72 6.26
N LYS A 236 -52.80 -7.24 7.19
CA LYS A 236 -54.25 -7.03 7.19
C LYS A 236 -54.64 -5.54 7.28
N TRP A 237 -53.94 -4.74 8.08
CA TRP A 237 -54.09 -3.28 8.13
C TRP A 237 -53.70 -2.58 6.82
N LYS A 238 -52.67 -3.09 6.12
CA LYS A 238 -52.21 -2.55 4.84
C LYS A 238 -53.21 -2.86 3.72
N ASP A 239 -53.70 -4.10 3.67
CA ASP A 239 -54.71 -4.56 2.73
C ASP A 239 -56.05 -3.81 2.93
N GLN A 240 -56.41 -3.47 4.18
CA GLN A 240 -57.57 -2.64 4.49
C GLN A 240 -57.43 -1.19 3.98
N ARG A 241 -56.26 -0.53 4.16
CA ARG A 241 -56.04 0.82 3.57
C ARG A 241 -56.07 0.80 2.05
N TRP A 242 -55.47 -0.23 1.42
CA TRP A 242 -55.46 -0.40 -0.02
C TRP A 242 -56.85 -0.61 -0.64
N ALA A 243 -57.85 -1.04 0.14
CA ALA A 243 -59.24 -1.11 -0.32
C ALA A 243 -59.95 0.25 -0.38
N GLU A 244 -59.56 1.22 0.46
CA GLU A 244 -60.20 2.54 0.55
C GLU A 244 -59.49 3.61 -0.30
N GLU A 245 -58.16 3.58 -0.38
CA GLU A 245 -57.38 4.53 -1.19
C GLU A 245 -57.56 4.31 -2.71
N GLY A 246 -58.08 3.16 -3.14
CA GLY A 246 -58.26 2.77 -4.54
C GLY A 246 -59.30 3.55 -5.35
N ARG A 247 -60.01 4.55 -4.78
CA ARG A 247 -61.09 5.28 -5.48
C ARG A 247 -60.93 6.81 -5.55
N HIS A 248 -59.83 7.40 -5.06
CA HIS A 248 -59.60 8.85 -5.16
C HIS A 248 -58.14 9.26 -5.45
N ARG A 249 -57.69 9.10 -6.72
CA ARG A 249 -56.67 9.96 -7.40
C ARG A 249 -56.46 9.58 -8.88
N ARG A 250 -57.45 9.87 -9.73
CA ARG A 250 -57.17 10.24 -11.13
C ARG A 250 -56.93 11.75 -11.14
N GLY A 251 -55.78 12.19 -11.65
CA GLY A 251 -55.36 13.59 -11.60
C GLY A 251 -54.52 13.90 -10.35
N GLY A 252 -53.30 14.38 -10.58
CA GLY A 252 -52.30 14.63 -9.55
C GLY A 252 -50.91 14.56 -10.17
N ARG A 253 -50.38 15.72 -10.60
CA ARG A 253 -48.95 15.86 -10.94
C ARG A 253 -48.24 16.39 -9.70
N ASP A 254 -47.28 15.62 -9.19
CA ASP A 254 -46.17 16.13 -8.41
C ASP A 254 -44.94 15.97 -9.32
N ILE A 255 -44.31 17.00 -9.90
CA ILE A 255 -43.98 18.34 -9.36
C ILE A 255 -43.07 18.26 -8.12
N ASN A 256 -42.05 17.39 -8.22
CA ASN A 256 -40.75 17.55 -7.55
C ASN A 256 -39.61 16.91 -8.38
N ALA A 257 -39.66 17.08 -9.71
CA ALA A 257 -38.72 16.50 -10.66
C ALA A 257 -38.42 17.46 -11.84
N GLY A 258 -38.15 18.73 -11.55
CA GLY A 258 -37.91 19.73 -12.60
C GLY A 258 -37.80 21.18 -12.11
N LEU A 259 -36.83 21.46 -11.23
CA LEU A 259 -36.23 22.76 -10.88
C LEU A 259 -35.20 22.44 -9.78
N TYR A 260 -33.89 22.65 -9.89
CA TYR A 260 -33.05 23.20 -10.95
C TYR A 260 -31.89 22.21 -11.18
N ILE A 261 -31.50 21.91 -12.43
CA ILE A 261 -30.35 21.03 -12.73
C ILE A 261 -29.46 21.65 -13.81
N GLU A 262 -28.94 22.84 -13.51
CA GLU A 262 -27.66 23.30 -14.03
C GLU A 262 -26.78 23.66 -12.83
N LYS A 263 -25.52 23.17 -12.83
CA LYS A 263 -24.57 23.16 -11.69
C LYS A 263 -25.05 22.31 -10.49
N GLY A 264 -24.18 21.43 -9.98
CA GLY A 264 -24.38 20.78 -8.66
C GLY A 264 -25.09 19.42 -8.59
N THR A 265 -25.08 18.58 -9.63
CA THR A 265 -25.62 17.21 -9.51
C THR A 265 -24.82 16.37 -8.49
N LEU A 266 -25.48 15.93 -7.41
CA LEU A 266 -24.96 14.93 -6.48
C LEU A 266 -24.56 13.63 -7.22
N PRO A 267 -23.46 12.96 -6.85
CA PRO A 267 -23.09 11.67 -7.42
C PRO A 267 -24.17 10.61 -7.19
N ARG A 268 -24.44 9.77 -8.20
CA ARG A 268 -25.51 8.75 -8.13
C ARG A 268 -25.02 7.31 -8.26
N ARG A 269 -25.87 6.37 -7.86
CA ARG A 269 -25.72 4.96 -8.26
C ARG A 269 -26.14 4.80 -9.74
N PHE A 270 -25.37 4.00 -10.45
CA PHE A 270 -25.60 3.49 -11.80
C PHE A 270 -25.87 1.99 -11.73
N THR A 271 -26.56 1.44 -12.73
CA THR A 271 -26.64 -0.02 -12.89
C THR A 271 -25.49 -0.53 -13.77
N TYR A 272 -25.12 -1.81 -13.59
CA TYR A 272 -24.13 -2.45 -14.45
C TYR A 272 -24.58 -2.48 -15.92
N GLN A 273 -25.89 -2.66 -16.17
CA GLN A 273 -26.43 -2.64 -17.53
C GLN A 273 -26.31 -1.26 -18.20
N GLU A 274 -26.56 -0.18 -17.46
CA GLU A 274 -26.40 1.19 -17.94
C GLU A 274 -24.94 1.46 -18.35
N LEU A 275 -23.98 1.16 -17.48
CA LEU A 275 -22.56 1.39 -17.77
C LEU A 275 -22.03 0.45 -18.86
N ARG A 276 -22.43 -0.83 -18.87
CA ARG A 276 -22.09 -1.78 -19.94
C ARG A 276 -22.64 -1.35 -21.30
N ALA A 277 -23.81 -0.72 -21.35
CA ALA A 277 -24.31 -0.13 -22.60
C ALA A 277 -23.47 1.11 -22.99
N ALA A 278 -23.24 2.02 -22.04
CA ALA A 278 -22.50 3.25 -22.27
C ALA A 278 -21.05 3.04 -22.75
N THR A 279 -20.36 1.98 -22.31
CA THR A 279 -18.96 1.66 -22.66
C THR A 279 -18.81 0.68 -23.84
N ASN A 280 -19.87 0.44 -24.62
CA ASN A 280 -19.88 -0.61 -25.66
C ASN A 280 -19.40 -1.98 -25.13
N ARG A 281 -20.01 -2.45 -24.04
CA ARG A 281 -19.66 -3.70 -23.33
C ARG A 281 -18.23 -3.74 -22.75
N PHE A 282 -17.66 -2.59 -22.41
CA PHE A 282 -16.24 -2.45 -22.00
C PHE A 282 -15.25 -2.91 -23.11
N SER A 283 -15.60 -2.63 -24.37
CA SER A 283 -14.78 -2.99 -25.52
C SER A 283 -13.48 -2.18 -25.59
N ASN A 284 -12.43 -2.80 -26.15
CA ASN A 284 -11.09 -2.22 -26.24
C ASN A 284 -11.03 -0.95 -27.10
N ASP A 285 -11.96 -0.75 -28.05
CA ASP A 285 -12.11 0.51 -28.81
C ASP A 285 -12.47 1.72 -27.93
N ARG A 286 -12.95 1.47 -26.70
CA ARG A 286 -13.27 2.50 -25.70
C ARG A 286 -12.21 2.63 -24.62
N ARG A 287 -11.17 1.80 -24.58
CA ARG A 287 -10.15 1.85 -23.51
C ARG A 287 -9.33 3.13 -23.63
N LEU A 288 -9.40 3.97 -22.59
CA LEU A 288 -8.64 5.22 -22.45
C LEU A 288 -7.27 4.98 -21.81
N GLY A 289 -7.16 3.94 -20.97
CA GLY A 289 -5.93 3.59 -20.28
C GLY A 289 -6.08 2.39 -19.35
N GLN A 290 -4.97 2.00 -18.74
CA GLN A 290 -4.87 0.97 -17.72
C GLN A 290 -3.95 1.49 -16.61
N GLY A 291 -4.44 1.53 -15.38
CA GLY A 291 -3.64 1.84 -14.19
C GLY A 291 -3.57 0.62 -13.27
N GLY A 292 -2.76 0.69 -12.21
CA GLY A 292 -2.64 -0.40 -11.23
C GLY A 292 -3.96 -0.79 -10.55
N SER A 293 -4.92 0.15 -10.47
CA SER A 293 -6.25 -0.06 -9.89
C SER A 293 -7.29 -0.65 -10.87
N GLY A 294 -7.11 -0.54 -12.19
CA GLY A 294 -8.15 -0.95 -13.15
C GLY A 294 -7.98 -0.44 -14.60
N HIS A 295 -8.98 -0.75 -15.42
CA HIS A 295 -9.12 -0.22 -16.79
C HIS A 295 -10.06 0.99 -16.82
N VAL A 296 -9.74 2.02 -17.61
CA VAL A 296 -10.60 3.19 -17.81
C VAL A 296 -11.19 3.17 -19.22
N TYR A 297 -12.51 3.35 -19.34
CA TYR A 297 -13.24 3.31 -20.62
C TYR A 297 -14.00 4.62 -20.90
N LYS A 298 -14.03 5.05 -22.16
CA LYS A 298 -14.86 6.16 -22.65
C LYS A 298 -16.31 5.70 -22.77
N GLY A 299 -17.13 6.05 -21.78
CA GLY A 299 -18.56 5.82 -21.77
C GLY A 299 -19.35 6.97 -22.41
N SER A 300 -20.57 6.69 -22.86
CA SER A 300 -21.53 7.73 -23.23
C SER A 300 -22.92 7.44 -22.66
N LEU A 301 -23.34 8.28 -21.72
CA LEU A 301 -24.64 8.23 -21.06
C LEU A 301 -25.65 9.00 -21.90
N SER A 302 -26.80 8.39 -22.21
CA SER A 302 -27.91 9.05 -22.90
C SER A 302 -29.06 9.26 -21.93
N ARG A 303 -29.44 10.51 -21.64
CA ARG A 303 -30.56 10.81 -20.73
C ARG A 303 -31.40 11.97 -21.28
N GLN A 304 -32.69 11.73 -21.49
CA GLN A 304 -33.69 12.78 -21.71
C GLN A 304 -33.25 13.85 -22.75
N SER A 305 -32.83 13.39 -23.92
CA SER A 305 -32.28 14.14 -25.07
C SER A 305 -30.82 14.64 -25.02
N SER A 306 -30.10 14.57 -23.90
CA SER A 306 -28.66 14.89 -23.85
C SER A 306 -27.76 13.64 -23.80
N LYS A 307 -26.54 13.78 -24.32
CA LYS A 307 -25.53 12.72 -24.45
C LYS A 307 -24.24 13.11 -23.72
N THR A 308 -24.12 12.73 -22.46
CA THR A 308 -22.94 13.02 -21.63
C THR A 308 -21.83 12.01 -21.94
N VAL A 309 -20.61 12.48 -22.22
CA VAL A 309 -19.41 11.63 -22.32
C VAL A 309 -18.78 11.51 -20.94
N VAL A 310 -18.38 10.30 -20.55
CA VAL A 310 -17.85 10.00 -19.20
C VAL A 310 -16.64 9.07 -19.27
N ALA A 311 -15.79 9.13 -18.26
CA ALA A 311 -14.77 8.11 -18.01
C ALA A 311 -15.31 7.09 -17.00
N VAL A 312 -15.25 5.80 -17.33
CA VAL A 312 -15.69 4.69 -16.47
C VAL A 312 -14.47 3.87 -16.07
N LYS A 313 -13.99 4.05 -14.84
CA LYS A 313 -12.91 3.28 -14.22
C LYS A 313 -13.51 1.98 -13.67
N ARG A 314 -13.14 0.86 -14.29
CA ARG A 314 -13.50 -0.51 -13.88
C ARG A 314 -12.34 -1.08 -13.08
N ILE A 315 -12.50 -1.12 -11.75
CA ILE A 315 -11.50 -1.68 -10.85
C ILE A 315 -11.41 -3.19 -11.07
N PHE A 316 -10.20 -3.74 -11.01
CA PHE A 316 -9.95 -5.17 -11.23
C PHE A 316 -10.57 -6.03 -10.13
N ALA A 317 -11.70 -6.69 -10.39
CA ALA A 317 -12.45 -7.49 -9.41
C ALA A 317 -11.73 -8.75 -8.85
N GLN A 318 -10.44 -8.94 -9.14
CA GLN A 318 -9.64 -10.12 -8.79
C GLN A 318 -8.59 -9.89 -7.70
N PHE A 319 -8.40 -8.64 -7.23
CA PHE A 319 -7.52 -8.36 -6.08
C PHE A 319 -8.30 -8.20 -4.77
N GLU A 320 -7.79 -8.77 -3.68
CA GLU A 320 -8.40 -8.81 -2.34
C GLU A 320 -8.76 -7.42 -1.77
N ASN A 321 -8.02 -6.37 -2.17
CA ASN A 321 -8.26 -5.00 -1.72
C ASN A 321 -9.18 -4.17 -2.64
N SER A 322 -9.75 -4.75 -3.71
CA SER A 322 -10.51 -3.98 -4.72
C SER A 322 -11.78 -3.32 -4.20
N GLU A 323 -12.53 -4.01 -3.33
CA GLU A 323 -13.68 -3.40 -2.66
C GLU A 323 -13.24 -2.28 -1.70
N LYS A 324 -12.11 -2.45 -1.01
CA LYS A 324 -11.56 -1.45 -0.08
C LYS A 324 -11.12 -0.18 -0.83
N ILE A 325 -10.45 -0.33 -1.97
CA ILE A 325 -10.09 0.78 -2.88
C ILE A 325 -11.36 1.48 -3.39
N PHE A 326 -12.34 0.72 -3.88
CA PHE A 326 -13.60 1.25 -4.38
C PHE A 326 -14.38 2.04 -3.31
N ILE A 327 -14.60 1.44 -2.13
CA ILE A 327 -15.31 2.10 -1.02
C ILE A 327 -14.55 3.35 -0.55
N ASN A 328 -13.22 3.29 -0.47
CA ASN A 328 -12.40 4.42 -0.07
C ASN A 328 -12.50 5.58 -1.08
N GLU A 329 -12.34 5.29 -2.37
CA GLU A 329 -12.44 6.28 -3.44
C GLU A 329 -13.81 6.96 -3.44
N VAL A 330 -14.92 6.19 -3.42
CA VAL A 330 -16.29 6.75 -3.30
C VAL A 330 -16.46 7.58 -2.03
N LYS A 331 -16.01 7.07 -0.87
CA LYS A 331 -16.16 7.74 0.44
C LYS A 331 -15.45 9.10 0.48
N ILE A 332 -14.31 9.22 -0.20
CA ILE A 332 -13.52 10.45 -0.27
C ILE A 332 -14.06 11.37 -1.36
N ILE A 333 -14.06 10.94 -2.63
CA ILE A 333 -14.31 11.83 -3.77
C ILE A 333 -15.75 12.37 -3.82
N SER A 334 -16.73 11.67 -3.24
CA SER A 334 -18.11 12.17 -3.11
C SER A 334 -18.27 13.39 -2.18
N ARG A 335 -17.23 13.72 -1.40
CA ARG A 335 -17.19 14.87 -0.48
C ARG A 335 -16.44 16.08 -1.04
N LEU A 336 -15.74 15.90 -2.16
CA LEU A 336 -14.77 16.87 -2.68
C LEU A 336 -15.34 17.60 -3.89
N VAL A 337 -15.32 18.93 -3.84
CA VAL A 337 -15.81 19.81 -4.91
C VAL A 337 -14.83 20.97 -5.06
N HIS A 338 -13.90 20.85 -5.98
CA HIS A 338 -12.93 21.89 -6.31
C HIS A 338 -12.65 21.89 -7.82
N ARG A 339 -12.41 23.06 -8.41
CA ARG A 339 -12.27 23.25 -9.87
C ARG A 339 -11.14 22.41 -10.49
N ASN A 340 -10.08 22.15 -9.72
CA ASN A 340 -8.89 21.41 -10.13
C ASN A 340 -8.87 19.94 -9.68
N LEU A 341 -10.01 19.38 -9.29
CA LEU A 341 -10.19 17.94 -9.07
C LEU A 341 -11.06 17.36 -10.20
N VAL A 342 -10.83 16.09 -10.55
CA VAL A 342 -11.68 15.37 -11.51
C VAL A 342 -13.10 15.24 -10.93
N LYS A 343 -14.11 15.73 -11.64
CA LYS A 343 -15.50 15.65 -11.19
C LYS A 343 -16.01 14.20 -11.20
N PHE A 344 -16.32 13.69 -10.01
CA PHE A 344 -17.03 12.43 -9.83
C PHE A 344 -18.52 12.57 -10.16
N ILE A 345 -19.06 11.60 -10.90
CA ILE A 345 -20.45 11.57 -11.38
C ILE A 345 -21.25 10.44 -10.70
N GLY A 346 -20.58 9.36 -10.28
CA GLY A 346 -21.22 8.29 -9.53
C GLY A 346 -20.54 6.93 -9.62
N TRP A 347 -21.22 5.89 -9.16
CA TRP A 347 -20.66 4.55 -9.02
C TRP A 347 -21.65 3.45 -9.38
N CYS A 348 -21.15 2.26 -9.70
CA CYS A 348 -21.91 1.02 -9.69
C CYS A 348 -21.14 -0.02 -8.87
N HIS A 349 -21.83 -0.65 -7.93
CA HIS A 349 -21.43 -1.92 -7.33
C HIS A 349 -22.59 -2.89 -7.54
N GLU A 350 -22.46 -3.80 -8.51
CA GLU A 350 -23.43 -4.84 -8.85
C GLU A 350 -22.66 -6.03 -9.43
N ARG A 351 -23.12 -7.28 -9.23
CA ARG A 351 -22.55 -8.48 -9.87
C ARG A 351 -21.05 -8.73 -9.62
N GLY A 352 -20.48 -8.18 -8.54
CA GLY A 352 -19.04 -8.22 -8.26
C GLY A 352 -18.19 -7.20 -9.05
N GLU A 353 -18.84 -6.28 -9.77
CA GLU A 353 -18.18 -5.26 -10.59
C GLU A 353 -18.12 -3.92 -9.84
N PHE A 354 -16.90 -3.41 -9.66
CA PHE A 354 -16.59 -2.13 -9.02
C PHE A 354 -16.32 -1.06 -10.09
N LEU A 355 -17.32 -0.22 -10.36
CA LEU A 355 -17.26 0.77 -11.45
C LEU A 355 -17.43 2.19 -10.91
N LEU A 356 -16.51 3.08 -11.28
CA LEU A 356 -16.52 4.50 -10.90
C LEU A 356 -16.66 5.37 -12.15
N VAL A 357 -17.47 6.42 -12.07
CA VAL A 357 -17.87 7.27 -13.20
C VAL A 357 -17.44 8.71 -12.94
N TYR A 358 -16.64 9.26 -13.86
CA TYR A 358 -16.09 10.61 -13.81
C TYR A 358 -16.44 11.38 -15.09
N GLU A 359 -16.23 12.69 -15.08
CA GLU A 359 -16.20 13.47 -16.32
C GLU A 359 -15.14 12.94 -17.30
N TYR A 360 -15.42 13.04 -18.61
CA TYR A 360 -14.45 12.66 -19.63
C TYR A 360 -13.54 13.85 -19.97
N LEU A 361 -12.26 13.69 -19.71
CA LEU A 361 -11.22 14.69 -19.98
C LEU A 361 -10.49 14.33 -21.28
N PRO A 362 -10.64 15.12 -22.36
CA PRO A 362 -10.22 14.70 -23.70
C PRO A 362 -8.70 14.69 -23.90
N ASN A 363 -7.99 15.62 -23.26
CA ASN A 363 -6.54 15.72 -23.35
C ASN A 363 -5.84 14.61 -22.54
N GLY A 364 -6.51 14.00 -21.56
CA GLY A 364 -5.99 12.87 -20.78
C GLY A 364 -4.97 13.30 -19.72
N SER A 365 -4.01 12.43 -19.39
CA SER A 365 -3.01 12.70 -18.35
C SER A 365 -1.78 13.46 -18.87
N LEU A 366 -1.16 14.23 -17.99
CA LEU A 366 -0.01 15.10 -18.23
C LEU A 366 1.27 14.35 -18.66
N ASP A 367 1.47 13.14 -18.13
CA ASP A 367 2.60 12.26 -18.48
C ASP A 367 2.70 11.97 -19.99
N ASN A 368 1.56 11.95 -20.70
CA ASN A 368 1.50 11.74 -22.14
C ASN A 368 2.00 12.94 -22.97
N PHE A 369 2.10 14.12 -22.35
CA PHE A 369 2.64 15.34 -22.97
C PHE A 369 4.09 15.60 -22.58
N LEU A 370 4.47 15.35 -21.32
CA LEU A 370 5.86 15.49 -20.88
C LEU A 370 6.76 14.40 -21.48
N PHE A 371 6.29 13.14 -21.43
CA PHE A 371 7.10 11.95 -21.73
C PHE A 371 6.55 11.11 -22.90
N GLY A 372 5.39 11.50 -23.44
CA GLY A 372 4.70 10.77 -24.51
C GLY A 372 4.60 11.57 -25.81
N ASN A 373 3.95 10.96 -26.80
CA ASN A 373 3.92 11.46 -28.18
C ASN A 373 2.79 12.48 -28.46
N LYS A 374 2.23 13.15 -27.44
CA LYS A 374 1.15 14.13 -27.64
C LYS A 374 1.59 15.53 -28.05
N GLY A 375 2.90 15.76 -28.12
CA GLY A 375 3.50 17.07 -28.40
C GLY A 375 3.76 17.88 -27.13
N THR A 376 4.67 18.84 -27.25
CA THR A 376 5.11 19.72 -26.16
C THR A 376 3.99 20.64 -25.69
N LEU A 377 3.83 20.81 -24.38
CA LEU A 377 3.01 21.89 -23.81
C LEU A 377 3.83 23.18 -23.67
N ASP A 378 3.26 24.29 -24.12
CA ASP A 378 3.84 25.64 -23.95
C ASP A 378 4.04 26.00 -22.46
N TRP A 379 5.00 26.88 -22.19
CA TRP A 379 5.38 27.25 -20.83
C TRP A 379 4.21 27.82 -20.00
N GLU A 380 3.41 28.74 -20.56
CA GLU A 380 2.25 29.31 -19.86
C GLU A 380 1.21 28.23 -19.47
N VAL A 381 1.10 27.16 -20.27
CA VAL A 381 0.24 26.01 -19.96
C VAL A 381 0.85 25.17 -18.84
N ARG A 382 2.16 24.90 -18.87
CA ARG A 382 2.88 24.19 -17.79
C ARG A 382 2.76 24.91 -16.45
N TYR A 383 3.01 26.22 -16.40
CA TYR A 383 2.96 26.99 -15.16
C TYR A 383 1.53 27.06 -14.58
N ARG A 384 0.53 27.26 -15.44
CA ARG A 384 -0.90 27.15 -15.08
C ARG A 384 -1.25 25.76 -14.53
N ILE A 385 -0.67 24.69 -15.08
CA ILE A 385 -0.89 23.32 -14.61
C ILE A 385 -0.36 23.13 -13.19
N VAL A 386 0.83 23.65 -12.87
CA VAL A 386 1.40 23.63 -11.51
C VAL A 386 0.51 24.40 -10.53
N LEU A 387 0.13 25.63 -10.87
CA LEU A 387 -0.76 26.47 -10.06
C LEU A 387 -2.10 25.77 -9.77
N GLY A 388 -2.69 25.09 -10.77
CA GLY A 388 -3.90 24.30 -10.58
C GLY A 388 -3.69 23.06 -9.70
N LEU A 389 -2.52 22.40 -9.77
CA LEU A 389 -2.18 21.24 -8.95
C LEU A 389 -2.01 21.63 -7.48
N VAL A 390 -1.20 22.66 -7.18
CA VAL A 390 -1.04 23.13 -5.79
C VAL A 390 -2.34 23.73 -5.23
N SER A 391 -3.17 24.36 -6.07
CA SER A 391 -4.53 24.79 -5.70
C SER A 391 -5.43 23.61 -5.33
N ALA A 392 -5.25 22.43 -5.94
CA ALA A 392 -5.96 21.22 -5.53
C ALA A 392 -5.44 20.68 -4.20
N LEU A 393 -4.13 20.66 -3.98
CA LEU A 393 -3.53 20.17 -2.73
C LEU A 393 -3.86 21.07 -1.53
N HIS A 394 -3.85 22.39 -1.70
CA HIS A 394 -4.28 23.33 -0.66
C HIS A 394 -5.73 23.06 -0.23
N TYR A 395 -6.62 22.84 -1.20
CA TYR A 395 -8.01 22.45 -0.93
C TYR A 395 -8.11 21.11 -0.18
N LEU A 396 -7.37 20.08 -0.60
CA LEU A 396 -7.37 18.77 0.08
C LEU A 396 -6.82 18.86 1.52
N HIS A 397 -5.80 19.70 1.74
CA HIS A 397 -5.08 19.78 3.01
C HIS A 397 -5.75 20.70 4.04
N GLU A 398 -6.34 21.82 3.62
CA GLU A 398 -6.86 22.86 4.53
C GLU A 398 -8.37 23.13 4.37
N ASP A 399 -8.87 23.32 3.14
CA ASP A 399 -10.25 23.80 2.91
C ASP A 399 -11.32 22.69 2.94
N ALA A 400 -10.93 21.45 2.66
CA ALA A 400 -11.82 20.30 2.73
C ALA A 400 -12.27 20.07 4.19
N GLY A 401 -13.57 19.85 4.41
CA GLY A 401 -14.18 19.68 5.75
C GLY A 401 -13.61 18.53 6.60
N GLN A 402 -12.77 17.68 6.01
CA GLN A 402 -11.74 16.91 6.71
C GLN A 402 -10.51 16.83 5.79
N CYS A 403 -9.31 17.11 6.33
CA CYS A 403 -8.05 17.01 5.60
C CYS A 403 -7.89 15.64 4.92
N VAL A 404 -7.53 15.64 3.64
CA VAL A 404 -7.32 14.47 2.79
C VAL A 404 -5.87 14.44 2.34
N LEU A 405 -5.21 13.30 2.48
CA LEU A 405 -3.91 13.02 1.86
C LEU A 405 -4.14 12.25 0.56
N HIS A 406 -3.50 12.65 -0.53
CA HIS A 406 -3.68 12.04 -1.85
C HIS A 406 -2.84 10.76 -2.02
N ARG A 407 -1.58 10.76 -1.54
CA ARG A 407 -0.64 9.61 -1.48
C ARG A 407 -0.19 9.01 -2.82
N ASP A 408 -0.80 9.38 -3.94
CA ASP A 408 -0.36 9.02 -5.29
C ASP A 408 -0.43 10.24 -6.22
N ILE A 409 0.38 11.26 -5.94
CA ILE A 409 0.52 12.46 -6.79
C ILE A 409 1.67 12.19 -7.76
N LYS A 410 1.37 12.22 -9.06
CA LYS A 410 2.29 11.94 -10.18
C LYS A 410 1.70 12.48 -11.49
N ALA A 411 2.52 12.75 -12.51
CA ALA A 411 2.03 13.26 -13.79
C ALA A 411 0.93 12.40 -14.44
N ALA A 412 0.93 11.07 -14.26
CA ALA A 412 -0.12 10.18 -14.76
C ALA A 412 -1.50 10.38 -14.10
N ASN A 413 -1.56 10.90 -12.87
CA ASN A 413 -2.80 11.18 -12.13
C ASN A 413 -3.25 12.65 -12.27
N VAL A 414 -2.46 13.49 -12.93
CA VAL A 414 -2.81 14.87 -13.29
C VAL A 414 -3.45 14.84 -14.67
N LEU A 415 -4.77 14.98 -14.73
CA LEU A 415 -5.54 15.02 -15.98
C LEU A 415 -5.78 16.46 -16.44
N LEU A 416 -6.01 16.64 -17.75
CA LEU A 416 -6.21 17.93 -18.41
C LEU A 416 -7.56 17.97 -19.13
N ASP A 417 -8.36 19.03 -18.87
CA ASP A 417 -9.60 19.29 -19.62
C ASP A 417 -9.34 19.91 -21.00
N THR A 418 -10.40 20.37 -21.69
CA THR A 418 -10.31 20.97 -23.04
C THR A 418 -9.37 22.16 -23.11
N ASP A 419 -9.29 22.90 -22.01
CA ASP A 419 -8.62 24.20 -21.91
C ASP A 419 -7.25 24.04 -21.23
N PHE A 420 -6.74 22.80 -21.23
CA PHE A 420 -5.53 22.33 -20.56
C PHE A 420 -5.46 22.67 -19.06
N SER A 421 -6.61 22.85 -18.40
CA SER A 421 -6.66 23.13 -16.96
C SER A 421 -6.55 21.84 -16.13
N THR A 422 -5.80 21.93 -15.02
CA THR A 422 -5.47 20.80 -14.14
C THR A 422 -6.69 20.16 -13.50
N LYS A 423 -6.73 18.82 -13.50
CA LYS A 423 -7.70 17.96 -12.80
C LYS A 423 -6.97 16.81 -12.12
N LEU A 424 -6.66 16.93 -10.82
CA LEU A 424 -6.07 15.84 -10.04
C LEU A 424 -7.11 14.72 -9.80
N GLY A 425 -6.71 13.46 -10.03
CA GLY A 425 -7.56 12.27 -9.93
C GLY A 425 -6.86 11.01 -9.42
N ASP A 426 -7.58 9.89 -9.46
CA ASP A 426 -7.31 8.62 -8.76
C ASP A 426 -7.15 8.77 -7.23
N PHE A 427 -8.30 8.74 -6.53
CA PHE A 427 -8.36 8.82 -5.08
C PHE A 427 -8.36 7.42 -4.41
N GLY A 428 -7.98 6.37 -5.15
CA GLY A 428 -8.04 4.97 -4.67
C GLY A 428 -7.29 4.73 -3.36
N VAL A 429 -6.10 5.32 -3.22
CA VAL A 429 -5.23 5.19 -2.04
C VAL A 429 -5.27 6.39 -1.07
N ALA A 430 -6.07 7.41 -1.39
CA ALA A 430 -6.18 8.63 -0.57
C ALA A 430 -6.67 8.32 0.86
N LYS A 431 -6.34 9.17 1.83
CA LYS A 431 -6.71 8.93 3.25
C LYS A 431 -7.26 10.20 3.91
N LEU A 432 -8.42 10.09 4.55
CA LEU A 432 -8.93 11.10 5.48
C LEU A 432 -8.07 11.10 6.74
N VAL A 433 -7.56 12.27 7.13
CA VAL A 433 -6.81 12.47 8.37
C VAL A 433 -7.80 12.65 9.51
N ASP A 434 -7.84 11.71 10.44
CA ASP A 434 -8.49 11.91 11.73
C ASP A 434 -7.58 12.80 12.61
N PRO A 435 -8.04 13.96 13.11
CA PRO A 435 -7.25 14.82 13.99
C PRO A 435 -6.73 14.11 15.25
N LEU A 436 -7.45 13.11 15.76
CA LEU A 436 -7.11 12.36 16.97
C LEU A 436 -6.08 11.25 16.72
N LEU A 437 -5.92 10.79 15.47
CA LEU A 437 -5.11 9.61 15.12
C LEU A 437 -3.90 9.94 14.21
N ARG A 438 -3.47 11.21 14.18
CA ARG A 438 -2.36 11.72 13.33
C ARG A 438 -1.02 10.96 13.44
N SER A 439 -0.79 10.18 14.49
CA SER A 439 0.45 9.43 14.73
C SER A 439 0.47 8.00 14.17
N GLN A 440 -0.68 7.46 13.74
CA GLN A 440 -0.80 6.06 13.29
C GLN A 440 -0.05 5.80 11.97
N LYS A 441 0.61 4.63 11.87
CA LYS A 441 1.11 4.11 10.58
C LYS A 441 -0.05 4.05 9.58
N THR A 442 0.23 4.40 8.33
CA THR A 442 -0.76 4.48 7.24
C THR A 442 -0.61 3.34 6.21
N GLY A 443 0.50 2.60 6.26
CA GLY A 443 0.98 1.73 5.19
C GLY A 443 1.64 2.55 4.07
N VAL A 444 2.70 2.04 3.46
CA VAL A 444 3.33 2.63 2.27
C VAL A 444 2.50 2.23 1.06
N VAL A 445 1.98 3.21 0.31
CA VAL A 445 1.27 3.05 -0.96
C VAL A 445 1.49 4.29 -1.81
N GLY A 446 1.40 4.16 -3.13
CA GLY A 446 1.71 5.20 -4.11
C GLY A 446 2.71 4.69 -5.14
N THR A 447 3.44 5.59 -5.78
CA THR A 447 4.35 5.25 -6.89
C THR A 447 5.80 5.59 -6.52
N LEU A 448 6.73 4.64 -6.68
CA LEU A 448 8.17 4.85 -6.47
C LEU A 448 8.69 6.04 -7.30
N GLY A 449 9.70 6.74 -6.80
CA GLY A 449 10.15 8.03 -7.33
C GLY A 449 9.37 9.24 -6.78
N TYR A 450 8.05 9.09 -6.53
CA TYR A 450 7.21 10.15 -5.95
C TYR A 450 7.04 10.07 -4.43
N LEU A 451 7.42 8.94 -3.80
CA LEU A 451 7.25 8.72 -2.37
C LEU A 451 8.36 9.41 -1.57
N ALA A 452 7.96 10.16 -0.54
CA ALA A 452 8.86 10.86 0.37
C ALA A 452 9.72 9.89 1.22
N PRO A 453 10.97 10.23 1.56
CA PRO A 453 11.88 9.33 2.27
C PRO A 453 11.38 8.95 3.66
N GLU A 454 10.79 9.89 4.42
CA GLU A 454 10.15 9.55 5.69
C GLU A 454 8.94 8.64 5.53
N TYR A 455 8.24 8.73 4.38
CA TYR A 455 7.01 7.99 4.20
C TYR A 455 7.33 6.52 3.90
N LEU A 456 8.36 6.27 3.07
CA LEU A 456 8.98 4.97 2.90
C LEU A 456 9.44 4.38 4.25
N ASN A 457 10.21 5.15 5.04
CA ASN A 457 10.86 4.64 6.25
C ASN A 457 9.93 4.51 7.47
N GLU A 458 8.97 5.42 7.67
CA GLU A 458 8.06 5.40 8.83
C GLU A 458 6.70 4.73 8.53
N GLY A 459 6.33 4.56 7.26
CA GLY A 459 4.98 4.14 6.85
C GLY A 459 3.88 5.16 7.12
N ARG A 460 4.24 6.41 7.46
CA ARG A 460 3.33 7.51 7.82
C ARG A 460 3.20 8.55 6.70
N ALA A 461 2.09 8.55 5.98
CA ALA A 461 1.74 9.65 5.08
C ALA A 461 1.33 10.89 5.86
N SER A 462 1.69 12.07 5.35
CA SER A 462 1.31 13.38 5.90
C SER A 462 1.11 14.42 4.79
N LYS A 463 0.81 15.68 5.15
CA LYS A 463 0.72 16.77 4.15
C LYS A 463 2.07 17.00 3.47
N GLU A 464 3.12 16.88 4.26
CA GLU A 464 4.52 17.09 3.87
C GLU A 464 5.00 15.97 2.94
N SER A 465 4.45 14.74 3.01
CA SER A 465 4.72 13.68 2.03
C SER A 465 3.97 13.90 0.70
N ASP A 466 2.72 14.39 0.74
CA ASP A 466 2.02 14.83 -0.48
C ASP A 466 2.76 15.99 -1.17
N MET A 467 3.30 16.93 -0.38
CA MET A 467 4.08 18.06 -0.91
C MET A 467 5.41 17.62 -1.53
N PHE A 468 6.07 16.57 -1.02
CA PHE A 468 7.22 15.95 -1.69
C PHE A 468 6.84 15.43 -3.07
N SER A 469 5.75 14.64 -3.17
CA SER A 469 5.25 14.13 -4.46
C SER A 469 4.87 15.26 -5.43
N PHE A 470 4.33 16.37 -4.92
CA PHE A 470 4.12 17.59 -5.72
C PHE A 470 5.44 18.20 -6.22
N GLY A 471 6.46 18.28 -5.38
CA GLY A 471 7.79 18.78 -5.75
C GLY A 471 8.41 17.98 -6.89
N VAL A 472 8.29 16.65 -6.83
CA VAL A 472 8.69 15.76 -7.92
C VAL A 472 7.95 16.10 -9.23
N VAL A 473 6.61 16.24 -9.19
CA VAL A 473 5.81 16.62 -10.37
C VAL A 473 6.13 18.03 -10.87
N ALA A 474 6.46 18.98 -10.00
CA ALA A 474 6.90 20.32 -10.38
C ALA A 474 8.22 20.28 -11.17
N LEU A 475 9.19 19.45 -10.74
CA LEU A 475 10.43 19.21 -11.49
C LEU A 475 10.16 18.46 -12.81
N GLU A 476 9.29 17.45 -12.83
CA GLU A 476 8.88 16.78 -14.08
C GLU A 476 8.33 17.76 -15.12
N ILE A 477 7.49 18.71 -14.69
CA ILE A 477 6.89 19.74 -15.55
C ILE A 477 7.95 20.72 -16.08
N ALA A 478 8.87 21.16 -15.22
CA ALA A 478 9.95 22.07 -15.61
C ALA A 478 10.95 21.41 -16.58
N CYS A 479 11.35 20.17 -16.29
CA CYS A 479 12.46 19.48 -16.96
C CYS A 479 12.04 18.61 -18.15
N GLY A 480 10.75 18.23 -18.26
CA GLY A 480 10.26 17.31 -19.31
C GLY A 480 10.83 15.89 -19.24
N ARG A 481 11.46 15.54 -18.12
CA ARG A 481 12.20 14.29 -17.83
C ARG A 481 11.54 13.55 -16.67
N ARG A 482 11.51 12.21 -16.72
CA ARG A 482 10.97 11.38 -15.64
C ARG A 482 11.93 11.34 -14.44
N THR A 483 11.39 11.03 -13.26
CA THR A 483 12.21 10.72 -12.07
C THR A 483 12.81 9.31 -12.09
N TYR A 484 12.29 8.43 -12.95
CA TYR A 484 12.76 7.06 -13.15
C TYR A 484 12.47 6.60 -14.59
N GLU A 485 13.44 5.95 -15.22
CA GLU A 485 13.27 5.23 -16.49
C GLU A 485 13.65 3.75 -16.31
N ASP A 486 12.84 2.85 -16.88
CA ASP A 486 12.93 1.42 -16.61
C ASP A 486 14.20 0.79 -17.21
N GLY A 487 15.24 0.63 -16.40
CA GLY A 487 16.38 -0.25 -16.69
C GLY A 487 17.77 0.39 -16.66
N GLU A 488 17.89 1.73 -16.57
CA GLU A 488 19.19 2.41 -16.43
C GLU A 488 19.39 3.02 -15.04
N PHE A 489 20.66 3.14 -14.62
CA PHE A 489 21.07 3.82 -13.40
C PHE A 489 21.01 5.36 -13.56
N SER A 490 19.83 5.88 -13.90
CA SER A 490 19.58 7.32 -14.01
C SER A 490 19.75 8.00 -12.64
N VAL A 491 20.49 9.12 -12.60
CA VAL A 491 20.53 9.98 -11.41
C VAL A 491 19.13 10.52 -11.15
N SER A 492 18.59 10.32 -9.95
CA SER A 492 17.28 10.85 -9.52
C SER A 492 17.12 12.32 -9.95
N LEU A 493 16.00 12.63 -10.60
CA LEU A 493 15.69 13.97 -11.13
C LEU A 493 15.94 15.07 -10.09
N VAL A 494 15.52 14.83 -8.83
CA VAL A 494 15.76 15.74 -7.69
C VAL A 494 17.25 16.01 -7.48
N ARG A 495 18.08 14.96 -7.51
CA ARG A 495 19.53 15.05 -7.29
C ARG A 495 20.25 15.74 -8.45
N TRP A 496 19.79 15.53 -9.68
CA TRP A 496 20.34 16.22 -10.86
C TRP A 496 20.02 17.73 -10.85
N VAL A 497 18.76 18.11 -10.59
CA VAL A 497 18.39 19.52 -10.45
C VAL A 497 19.09 20.17 -9.25
N TRP A 498 19.28 19.44 -8.14
CA TRP A 498 20.05 19.94 -6.99
C TRP A 498 21.53 20.23 -7.34
N GLN A 499 22.18 19.36 -8.12
CA GLN A 499 23.54 19.59 -8.58
C GLN A 499 23.65 20.84 -9.46
N LEU A 500 22.68 21.08 -10.34
CA LEU A 500 22.60 22.30 -11.15
C LEU A 500 22.34 23.55 -10.28
N PHE A 501 21.49 23.47 -9.26
CA PHE A 501 21.27 24.56 -8.30
C PHE A 501 22.53 24.92 -7.51
N VAL A 502 23.22 23.93 -6.92
CA VAL A 502 24.47 24.15 -6.17
C VAL A 502 25.58 24.70 -7.09
N GLY A 503 25.59 24.29 -8.36
CA GLY A 503 26.48 24.82 -9.40
C GLY A 503 26.14 26.22 -9.93
N GLY A 504 25.01 26.82 -9.51
CA GLY A 504 24.56 28.12 -10.01
C GLY A 504 24.02 28.10 -11.45
N ALA A 505 23.60 26.93 -11.94
CA ALA A 505 23.22 26.66 -13.32
C ALA A 505 21.79 26.10 -13.45
N ILE A 506 20.90 26.39 -12.49
CA ILE A 506 19.59 25.72 -12.35
C ILE A 506 18.73 25.78 -13.63
N ILE A 507 18.78 26.87 -14.41
CA ILE A 507 18.04 27.03 -15.68
C ILE A 507 18.39 25.93 -16.70
N GLN A 508 19.58 25.33 -16.64
CA GLN A 508 19.96 24.18 -17.51
C GLN A 508 19.15 22.90 -17.21
N ALA A 509 18.31 22.90 -16.18
CA ALA A 509 17.37 21.82 -15.91
C ALA A 509 16.11 21.88 -16.81
N ALA A 510 15.84 23.03 -17.46
CA ALA A 510 14.64 23.24 -18.26
C ALA A 510 14.49 22.24 -19.42
N ASP A 511 13.23 21.91 -19.75
CA ASP A 511 12.91 21.01 -20.87
C ASP A 511 13.40 21.57 -22.21
N GLU A 512 14.39 20.91 -22.81
CA GLU A 512 14.97 21.22 -24.11
C GLU A 512 13.90 21.37 -25.22
N LYS A 513 12.77 20.65 -25.10
CA LYS A 513 11.62 20.72 -26.04
C LYS A 513 10.92 22.08 -26.03
N LEU A 514 11.19 22.94 -25.04
CA LEU A 514 10.68 24.31 -24.99
C LEU A 514 11.51 25.28 -25.86
N GLU A 515 12.71 24.91 -26.30
CA GLU A 515 13.60 25.77 -27.13
C GLU A 515 13.77 27.20 -26.56
N GLU A 516 14.05 27.30 -25.26
CA GLU A 516 14.18 28.57 -24.49
C GLU A 516 12.91 29.45 -24.45
N ARG A 517 11.75 28.95 -24.92
CA ARG A 517 10.46 29.67 -24.93
C ARG A 517 9.74 29.61 -23.57
N PHE A 518 10.39 30.10 -22.52
CA PHE A 518 9.84 30.23 -21.17
C PHE A 518 10.26 31.55 -20.51
N GLU A 519 9.52 31.99 -19.49
CA GLU A 519 9.94 33.12 -18.65
C GLU A 519 10.97 32.61 -17.64
N GLU A 520 12.21 33.10 -17.74
CA GLU A 520 13.36 32.58 -16.97
C GLU A 520 13.10 32.62 -15.46
N LYS A 521 12.45 33.67 -14.96
CA LYS A 521 12.12 33.83 -13.53
C LYS A 521 11.04 32.86 -13.06
N GLU A 522 10.06 32.55 -13.91
CA GLU A 522 9.05 31.53 -13.59
C GLU A 522 9.68 30.14 -13.59
N MET A 523 10.61 29.87 -14.51
CA MET A 523 11.36 28.61 -14.58
C MET A 523 12.26 28.42 -13.36
N GLU A 524 13.08 29.41 -13.00
CA GLU A 524 13.88 29.41 -11.77
C GLU A 524 13.00 29.21 -10.54
N CYS A 525 11.91 29.98 -10.44
CA CYS A 525 10.94 29.86 -9.36
C CYS A 525 10.34 28.44 -9.27
N LEU A 526 9.98 27.82 -10.38
CA LEU A 526 9.40 26.47 -10.39
C LEU A 526 10.41 25.41 -9.95
N LEU A 527 11.65 25.52 -10.43
CA LEU A 527 12.73 24.58 -10.09
C LEU A 527 13.11 24.69 -8.61
N ILE A 528 13.24 25.91 -8.07
CA ILE A 528 13.49 26.16 -6.65
C ILE A 528 12.30 25.69 -5.79
N VAL A 529 11.06 25.95 -6.20
CA VAL A 529 9.86 25.43 -5.52
C VAL A 529 9.83 23.90 -5.51
N GLY A 530 10.20 23.25 -6.62
CA GLY A 530 10.34 21.80 -6.71
C GLY A 530 11.32 21.26 -5.68
N LEU A 531 12.54 21.80 -5.66
CA LEU A 531 13.59 21.45 -4.70
C LEU A 531 13.18 21.69 -3.24
N TRP A 532 12.51 22.81 -2.94
CA TRP A 532 11.99 23.14 -1.61
C TRP A 532 10.95 22.11 -1.14
N CYS A 533 10.06 21.70 -2.04
CA CYS A 533 9.07 20.67 -1.79
C CYS A 533 9.70 19.27 -1.60
N THR A 534 10.81 18.96 -2.27
CA THR A 534 11.52 17.68 -2.13
C THR A 534 12.59 17.65 -1.03
N ASN A 535 12.63 18.62 -0.12
CA ASN A 535 13.60 18.66 0.99
C ASN A 535 13.56 17.34 1.82
N PRO A 536 14.70 16.66 2.09
CA PRO A 536 14.71 15.42 2.87
C PRO A 536 14.08 15.56 4.26
N ASN A 537 14.31 16.69 4.95
CA ASN A 537 13.65 16.99 6.21
C ASN A 537 12.23 17.52 5.94
N LYS A 538 11.24 16.66 6.20
CA LYS A 538 9.81 16.96 6.07
C LYS A 538 9.32 18.22 6.79
N ARG A 539 10.04 18.72 7.81
CA ARG A 539 9.66 19.93 8.56
C ARG A 539 9.99 21.23 7.82
N GLU A 540 10.94 21.20 6.90
CA GLU A 540 11.35 22.39 6.12
C GLU A 540 10.57 22.52 4.80
N ARG A 541 9.75 21.52 4.46
CA ARG A 541 8.89 21.54 3.27
C ARG A 541 7.75 22.55 3.45
N PRO A 542 7.40 23.31 2.40
CA PRO A 542 6.31 24.28 2.45
C PRO A 542 4.95 23.59 2.47
N LYS A 543 3.94 24.31 2.97
CA LYS A 543 2.53 24.00 2.71
C LYS A 543 2.13 24.48 1.33
N ALA A 544 1.11 23.86 0.75
CA ALA A 544 0.56 24.26 -0.55
C ALA A 544 0.19 25.77 -0.60
N GLY A 545 -0.35 26.33 0.48
CA GLY A 545 -0.69 27.77 0.59
C GLY A 545 0.51 28.73 0.66
N GLU A 546 1.72 28.23 0.93
CA GLU A 546 2.97 29.01 0.90
C GLU A 546 3.56 28.96 -0.52
N VAL A 547 3.58 27.77 -1.13
CA VAL A 547 3.94 27.57 -2.55
C VAL A 547 3.08 28.41 -3.49
N ILE A 548 1.76 28.49 -3.25
CA ILE A 548 0.84 29.33 -4.03
C ILE A 548 1.25 30.81 -4.05
N LYS A 549 1.87 31.32 -2.97
CA LYS A 549 2.31 32.72 -2.92
C LYS A 549 3.59 32.91 -3.70
N VAL A 550 4.56 32.00 -3.53
CA VAL A 550 5.85 32.06 -4.25
C VAL A 550 5.64 31.94 -5.75
N LEU A 551 4.86 30.96 -6.22
CA LEU A 551 4.51 30.78 -7.65
C LEU A 551 3.63 31.90 -8.26
N LYS A 552 3.24 32.90 -7.47
CA LYS A 552 2.54 34.11 -7.95
C LYS A 552 3.33 35.39 -7.72
N ASN A 553 4.56 35.29 -7.21
CA ASN A 553 5.34 36.44 -6.76
C ASN A 553 4.63 37.29 -5.66
N GLU A 554 3.76 36.65 -4.87
CA GLU A 554 3.14 37.22 -3.65
C GLU A 554 4.04 37.04 -2.41
N ALA A 555 5.14 36.27 -2.54
CA ALA A 555 6.15 36.02 -1.51
C ALA A 555 7.53 35.78 -2.16
N PRO A 556 8.66 36.07 -1.48
CA PRO A 556 10.00 35.83 -2.01
C PRO A 556 10.31 34.33 -2.17
N LEU A 557 11.30 34.02 -3.00
CA LEU A 557 11.85 32.67 -3.15
C LEU A 557 12.43 32.16 -1.83
N PRO A 558 12.36 30.84 -1.54
CA PRO A 558 12.97 30.24 -0.36
C PRO A 558 14.49 30.17 -0.51
N GLU A 559 15.23 30.50 0.55
CA GLU A 559 16.67 30.25 0.63
C GLU A 559 16.91 28.77 0.93
N LEU A 560 17.39 28.00 -0.06
CA LEU A 560 17.71 26.57 0.11
C LEU A 560 19.18 26.40 0.52
N PRO A 561 19.48 25.78 1.68
CA PRO A 561 20.85 25.62 2.16
C PRO A 561 21.61 24.62 1.28
N ARG A 562 22.81 24.98 0.83
CA ARG A 562 23.58 24.19 -0.17
C ARG A 562 23.90 22.75 0.25
N ASN A 563 23.82 22.45 1.54
CA ASN A 563 24.04 21.12 2.12
C ASN A 563 22.73 20.33 2.39
N MET A 564 21.58 20.75 1.84
CA MET A 564 20.26 20.10 2.02
C MET A 564 20.25 18.59 1.67
N HIS A 565 21.16 18.14 0.79
CA HIS A 565 21.32 16.74 0.39
C HIS A 565 22.72 16.17 0.69
N ASP A 566 23.53 16.84 1.53
CA ASP A 566 24.88 16.37 1.92
C ASP A 566 24.85 15.38 3.11
N GLN A 567 23.67 15.03 3.63
CA GLN A 567 23.50 13.92 4.57
C GLN A 567 23.19 12.64 3.78
N ASP A 568 23.99 11.59 4.00
CA ASP A 568 23.91 10.31 3.30
C ASP A 568 22.58 9.58 3.55
N PHE A 569 21.56 9.88 2.74
CA PHE A 569 20.23 9.29 2.76
C PHE A 569 19.72 8.97 1.34
N TYR A 570 20.44 8.11 0.62
CA TYR A 570 19.99 7.39 -0.58
C TYR A 570 20.67 6.02 -0.66
#